data_AF-A0A914FYN7-F1
#
_entry.id   AF-A0A914FYN7-F1
#
_cell.length_a   1.000
_cell.length_b   1.000
_cell.length_c   1.000
_cell.angle_alpha   90.00
_cell.angle_beta   90.00
_cell.angle_gamma   90.00
#
_symmetry.space_group_name_H-M   'P 1'
#
loop_
_entity.id
_entity.type
_entity.pdbx_description
1 polymer ?
#
loop_
_entity_poly.entity_id
_entity_poly.type
_entity_poly.pdbx_seq_one_letter_code
_entity_poly.pdbx_strand_id
1 'polypeptide(L)'
;MNTECKFLGVDPDEEESGKLYKTILKGVFVKGSVGAKAGIYKTDVLVRGSTNLYKHETLLHYSFQDFLARYYKHDIIDYLFIDIEGDEYALMKDLIQNPEKYPTICQINVEYHSPFENDRGLEFFADFKKSLKSGPFFPLNVDAFKSAFFNR
;
A
#
# COMPACT_ATOMS: atom_id res chain seq x y z
N MET A 1 13.75 -18.95 19.46
CA MET A 1 13.01 -18.33 18.35
C MET A 1 13.96 -17.39 17.65
N ASN A 2 14.12 -17.51 16.33
CA ASN A 2 14.98 -16.60 15.57
C ASN A 2 14.27 -15.23 15.50
N THR A 3 14.83 -14.21 16.13
CA THR A 3 14.23 -12.88 16.37
C THR A 3 14.57 -11.87 15.27
N GLU A 4 14.73 -12.33 14.02
CA GLU A 4 15.07 -11.44 12.91
C GLU A 4 13.81 -10.98 12.18
N CYS A 5 13.61 -9.65 12.14
CA CYS A 5 12.57 -9.02 11.34
C CYS A 5 12.82 -9.32 9.85
N LYS A 6 11.77 -9.68 9.12
CA LYS A 6 11.82 -9.93 7.68
C LYS A 6 11.17 -8.78 6.94
N PHE A 7 11.96 -8.08 6.11
CA PHE A 7 11.47 -6.98 5.29
C PHE A 7 11.32 -7.42 3.84
N LEU A 8 10.18 -7.08 3.23
CA LEU A 8 9.91 -7.26 1.80
C LEU A 8 9.40 -5.92 1.25
N GLY A 9 10.10 -5.38 0.26
CA GLY A 9 9.76 -4.12 -0.39
C GLY A 9 9.55 -4.30 -1.89
N VAL A 10 8.69 -3.45 -2.46
CA VAL A 10 8.46 -3.34 -3.89
C VAL A 10 8.33 -1.87 -4.27
N ASP A 11 9.15 -1.42 -5.22
CA ASP A 11 9.24 -0.03 -5.63
C ASP A 11 9.86 0.05 -7.05
N PRO A 12 9.45 1.00 -7.90
CA PRO A 12 10.17 1.29 -9.14
C PRO A 12 11.61 1.82 -8.95
N ASP A 13 11.90 2.58 -7.88
CA ASP A 13 13.23 3.13 -7.61
C ASP A 13 14.17 2.10 -6.98
N GLU A 14 15.01 1.50 -7.83
CA GLU A 14 16.00 0.53 -7.40
C GLU A 14 17.18 1.14 -6.62
N GLU A 15 17.48 2.42 -6.79
CA GLU A 15 18.71 2.99 -6.23
C GLU A 15 18.52 3.46 -4.80
N GLU A 16 17.41 4.11 -4.48
CA GLU A 16 17.11 4.55 -3.11
C GLU A 16 16.39 3.45 -2.33
N SER A 17 15.18 3.08 -2.75
CA SER A 17 14.39 2.03 -2.10
C SER A 17 15.11 0.69 -2.14
N GLY A 18 15.66 0.30 -3.30
CA GLY A 18 16.41 -0.94 -3.40
C GLY A 18 17.65 -0.99 -2.48
N LYS A 19 18.38 0.11 -2.32
CA LYS A 19 19.52 0.19 -1.39
C LYS A 19 19.06 0.10 0.07
N LEU A 20 18.01 0.81 0.45
CA LEU A 20 17.43 0.76 1.79
C LEU A 20 17.07 -0.68 2.16
N TYR A 21 16.27 -1.36 1.32
CA TYR A 21 15.83 -2.72 1.59
C TYR A 21 16.98 -3.72 1.59
N LYS A 22 17.85 -3.71 0.57
CA LYS A 22 18.94 -4.70 0.44
C LYS A 22 20.07 -4.50 1.46
N THR A 23 20.36 -3.27 1.86
CA THR A 23 21.57 -2.93 2.64
C THR A 23 21.27 -2.62 4.10
N ILE A 24 20.30 -1.74 4.34
CA ILE A 24 20.02 -1.21 5.70
C ILE A 24 19.09 -2.18 6.43
N LEU A 25 17.97 -2.53 5.79
CA LEU A 25 16.97 -3.45 6.35
C LEU A 25 17.37 -4.93 6.19
N LYS A 26 18.35 -5.23 5.33
CA LYS A 26 18.78 -6.60 4.98
C LYS A 26 17.60 -7.50 4.56
N GLY A 27 16.65 -6.92 3.84
CA GLY A 27 15.44 -7.57 3.35
C GLY A 27 15.50 -7.94 1.87
N VAL A 28 14.33 -8.31 1.34
CA VAL A 28 14.11 -8.59 -0.08
C VAL A 28 13.54 -7.35 -0.75
N PHE A 29 14.06 -7.01 -1.92
CA PHE A 29 13.56 -5.93 -2.76
C PHE A 29 13.18 -6.45 -4.13
N VAL A 30 11.98 -6.09 -4.58
CA VAL A 30 11.47 -6.39 -5.92
C VAL A 30 11.30 -5.07 -6.67
N LYS A 31 11.99 -4.92 -7.80
CA LYS A 31 11.76 -3.77 -8.67
C LYS A 31 10.43 -3.94 -9.40
N GLY A 32 9.53 -2.99 -9.24
CA GLY A 32 8.23 -3.00 -9.90
C GLY A 32 7.21 -2.16 -9.15
N SER A 33 5.99 -2.12 -9.67
CA SER A 33 4.87 -1.40 -9.05
C SER A 33 3.81 -2.39 -8.55
N VAL A 34 3.06 -2.00 -7.53
CA VAL A 34 1.89 -2.74 -7.05
C VAL A 34 0.67 -1.84 -7.15
N GLY A 35 -0.43 -2.44 -7.62
CA GLY A 35 -1.74 -1.81 -7.62
C GLY A 35 -2.84 -2.84 -7.36
N ALA A 36 -4.09 -2.43 -7.61
CA ALA A 36 -5.26 -3.29 -7.55
C ALA A 36 -5.29 -4.31 -8.70
N LYS A 37 -4.61 -4.06 -9.83
CA LYS A 37 -4.60 -4.94 -11.00
C LYS A 37 -3.20 -5.14 -11.55
N ALA A 38 -2.93 -6.35 -12.04
CA ALA A 38 -1.71 -6.66 -12.76
C ALA A 38 -1.77 -6.17 -14.20
N GLY A 39 -0.64 -5.73 -14.73
CA GLY A 39 -0.53 -5.28 -16.12
C GLY A 39 0.75 -4.52 -16.42
N ILE A 40 0.84 -3.97 -17.63
CA ILE A 40 1.90 -3.05 -18.00
C ILE A 40 1.23 -1.68 -18.17
N TYR A 41 1.55 -0.75 -17.27
CA TYR A 41 0.92 0.56 -17.22
C TYR A 41 1.97 1.67 -17.26
N LYS A 42 1.54 2.84 -17.75
CA LYS A 42 2.28 4.08 -17.62
C LYS A 42 2.10 4.59 -16.19
N THR A 43 3.19 4.89 -15.52
CA THR A 43 3.23 5.19 -14.09
C THR A 43 4.00 6.46 -13.85
N ASP A 44 3.48 7.27 -12.94
CA ASP A 44 4.16 8.44 -12.46
C ASP A 44 5.20 8.00 -11.44
N VAL A 45 6.47 8.31 -11.72
CA VAL A 45 7.60 8.01 -10.86
C VAL A 45 8.25 9.34 -10.50
N LEU A 46 8.36 9.64 -9.21
CA LEU A 46 9.02 10.85 -8.75
C LEU A 46 10.46 10.88 -9.25
N VAL A 47 10.86 11.99 -9.89
CA VAL A 47 12.22 12.21 -10.34
C VAL A 47 13.09 12.41 -9.11
N ARG A 48 14.18 11.63 -9.02
CA ARG A 48 15.09 11.68 -7.88
C ARG A 48 15.54 13.11 -7.55
N GLY A 49 15.50 13.45 -6.27
CA GLY A 49 15.90 14.76 -5.76
C GLY A 49 14.87 15.86 -6.04
N SER A 50 13.71 15.51 -6.59
CA SER A 50 12.56 16.41 -6.71
C SER A 50 11.49 16.07 -5.69
N THR A 51 10.67 17.06 -5.34
CA THR A 51 9.47 16.89 -4.50
C THR A 51 8.17 16.99 -5.30
N ASN A 52 8.25 17.28 -6.61
CA ASN A 52 7.07 17.57 -7.44
C ASN A 52 7.23 17.30 -8.94
N LEU A 53 8.38 16.79 -9.39
CA LEU A 53 8.60 16.43 -10.79
C LEU A 53 8.44 14.92 -10.93
N TYR A 54 7.48 14.52 -11.76
CA TYR A 54 7.25 13.13 -12.09
C TYR A 54 7.68 12.85 -13.53
N LYS A 55 8.27 11.69 -13.74
CA LYS A 55 8.49 11.12 -15.07
C LYS A 55 7.52 9.97 -15.27
N HIS A 56 7.15 9.77 -16.53
CA HIS A 56 6.32 8.63 -16.86
C HIS A 56 7.18 7.45 -17.28
N GLU A 57 7.03 6.33 -16.58
CA GLU A 57 7.67 5.07 -16.95
C GLU A 57 6.63 4.01 -17.28
N THR A 58 6.92 3.12 -18.23
CA THR A 58 6.09 1.96 -18.50
C THR A 58 6.63 0.80 -17.69
N LEU A 59 5.90 0.40 -16.66
CA LEU A 59 6.34 -0.57 -15.67
C LEU A 59 5.42 -1.77 -15.61
N LEU A 60 5.96 -2.89 -15.17
CA LEU A 60 5.18 -4.04 -14.75
C LEU A 60 4.52 -3.71 -13.40
N HIS A 61 3.20 -3.82 -13.36
CA HIS A 61 2.38 -3.76 -12.17
C HIS A 61 1.97 -5.16 -11.77
N TYR A 62 2.22 -5.51 -10.52
CA TYR A 62 1.60 -6.66 -9.88
C TYR A 62 0.27 -6.22 -9.27
N SER A 63 -0.74 -7.08 -9.31
CA SER A 63 -1.81 -6.93 -8.32
C SER A 63 -1.20 -7.21 -6.94
N PHE A 64 -1.72 -6.57 -5.89
CA PHE A 64 -1.24 -6.83 -4.54
C PHE A 64 -1.32 -8.31 -4.16
N GLN A 65 -2.39 -8.99 -4.58
CA GLN A 65 -2.56 -10.43 -4.40
C GLN A 65 -1.47 -11.24 -5.11
N ASP A 66 -1.18 -10.96 -6.38
CA ASP A 66 -0.14 -11.67 -7.14
C ASP A 66 1.25 -11.44 -6.56
N PHE A 67 1.53 -10.22 -6.11
CA PHE A 67 2.78 -9.87 -5.45
C PHE A 67 2.99 -10.72 -4.19
N LEU A 68 2.00 -10.74 -3.30
CA LEU A 68 2.07 -11.54 -2.09
C LEU A 68 2.17 -13.03 -2.41
N ALA A 69 1.32 -13.55 -3.30
CA ALA A 69 1.36 -14.96 -3.69
C ALA A 69 2.74 -15.39 -4.23
N ARG A 70 3.44 -14.50 -4.91
CA ARG A 70 4.76 -14.77 -5.50
C ARG A 70 5.90 -14.64 -4.49
N TYR A 71 5.93 -13.56 -3.71
CA TYR A 71 7.09 -13.15 -2.92
C TYR A 71 6.91 -13.32 -1.41
N TYR A 72 5.67 -13.41 -0.94
CA TYR A 72 5.35 -13.52 0.47
C TYR A 72 4.74 -14.88 0.80
N LYS A 73 5.51 -15.75 1.45
CA LYS A 73 5.14 -17.15 1.74
C LYS A 73 4.72 -17.37 3.19
N HIS A 74 4.25 -16.33 3.86
CA HIS A 74 3.87 -16.35 5.26
C HIS A 74 2.39 -15.99 5.40
N ASP A 75 1.80 -16.38 6.52
CA ASP A 75 0.37 -16.20 6.77
C ASP A 75 0.04 -14.90 7.52
N ILE A 76 1.05 -14.19 8.06
CA ILE A 76 0.87 -13.02 8.93
C ILE A 76 1.83 -11.89 8.59
N ILE A 77 1.30 -10.78 8.10
CA ILE A 77 2.00 -9.51 7.91
C ILE A 77 1.84 -8.67 9.18
N ASP A 78 2.92 -8.46 9.93
CA ASP A 78 2.89 -7.62 11.14
C ASP A 78 2.62 -6.15 10.79
N TYR A 79 3.35 -5.63 9.80
CA TYR A 79 3.29 -4.24 9.35
C TYR A 79 3.22 -4.15 7.83
N LEU A 80 2.16 -3.54 7.32
CA LEU A 80 2.00 -3.19 5.90
C LEU A 80 2.05 -1.67 5.75
N PHE A 81 3.03 -1.19 5.00
CA PHE A 81 3.14 0.22 4.60
C PHE A 81 2.80 0.34 3.11
N ILE A 82 1.89 1.24 2.77
CA ILE A 82 1.45 1.50 1.39
C ILE A 82 1.65 2.98 1.10
N ASP A 83 2.47 3.23 0.10
CA ASP A 83 2.68 4.53 -0.52
C ASP A 83 2.80 4.23 -2.02
N ILE A 84 1.68 4.36 -2.73
CA ILE A 84 1.59 4.08 -4.17
C ILE A 84 0.80 5.22 -4.82
N GLU A 85 1.20 5.60 -6.03
CA GLU A 85 0.66 6.77 -6.71
C GLU A 85 -0.72 6.46 -7.35
N GLY A 86 -1.81 6.63 -6.61
CA GLY A 86 -3.18 6.77 -7.13
C GLY A 86 -4.07 5.52 -7.18
N ASP A 87 -3.60 4.36 -6.72
CA ASP A 87 -4.38 3.10 -6.70
C ASP A 87 -4.69 2.60 -5.27
N GLU A 88 -4.41 3.41 -4.24
CA GLU A 88 -4.58 3.09 -2.82
C GLU A 88 -6.03 2.79 -2.49
N TYR A 89 -6.96 3.61 -3.01
CA TYR A 89 -8.39 3.44 -2.77
C TYR A 89 -8.90 2.09 -3.30
N ALA A 90 -8.46 1.70 -4.50
CA ALA A 90 -8.89 0.46 -5.12
C ALA A 90 -8.28 -0.75 -4.41
N LEU A 91 -6.98 -0.70 -4.08
CA LEU A 91 -6.28 -1.73 -3.33
C LEU A 91 -6.93 -1.93 -1.95
N MET A 92 -7.11 -0.83 -1.20
CA MET A 92 -7.71 -0.89 0.13
C MET A 92 -9.15 -1.38 0.10
N LYS A 93 -9.93 -0.99 -0.91
CA LYS A 93 -11.30 -1.51 -1.09
C LYS A 93 -11.31 -3.03 -1.29
N ASP A 94 -10.44 -3.57 -2.15
CA ASP A 94 -10.34 -5.03 -2.36
C ASP A 94 -9.90 -5.75 -1.08
N LEU A 95 -8.93 -5.19 -0.36
CA LEU A 95 -8.43 -5.71 0.92
C LEU A 95 -9.52 -5.78 2.00
N ILE A 96 -10.35 -4.74 2.11
CA ILE A 96 -11.44 -4.68 3.09
C ILE A 96 -12.60 -5.60 2.71
N GLN A 97 -12.94 -5.67 1.43
CA GLN A 97 -14.10 -6.43 0.94
C GLN A 97 -13.81 -7.92 0.79
N ASN A 98 -12.56 -8.29 0.55
CA ASN A 98 -12.13 -9.68 0.33
C ASN A 98 -10.92 -10.06 1.21
N PRO A 99 -10.98 -9.87 2.55
CA PRO A 99 -9.84 -10.08 3.44
C PRO A 99 -9.31 -11.51 3.42
N GLU A 100 -10.16 -12.50 3.08
CA GLU A 100 -9.81 -13.91 2.97
C GLU A 100 -8.83 -14.23 1.83
N LYS A 101 -8.65 -13.32 0.87
CA LYS A 101 -7.66 -13.46 -0.21
C LYS A 101 -6.22 -13.16 0.23
N TYR A 102 -6.05 -12.59 1.42
CA TYR A 102 -4.78 -12.05 1.91
C TYR A 102 -4.31 -12.77 3.19
N PRO A 103 -3.00 -12.73 3.48
CA PRO A 103 -2.49 -13.04 4.81
C PRO A 103 -3.19 -12.20 5.88
N THR A 104 -3.15 -12.67 7.13
CA THR A 104 -3.59 -11.85 8.26
C THR A 104 -2.68 -10.62 8.36
N ILE A 105 -3.26 -9.42 8.34
CA ILE A 105 -2.49 -8.17 8.47
C ILE A 105 -2.78 -7.54 9.82
N CYS A 106 -1.76 -7.40 10.66
CA CYS A 106 -1.91 -6.88 12.03
C CYS A 106 -2.02 -5.35 12.05
N GLN A 107 -1.18 -4.65 11.28
CA GLN A 107 -1.18 -3.18 11.20
C GLN A 107 -0.97 -2.71 9.76
N ILE A 108 -1.75 -1.70 9.34
CA ILE A 108 -1.65 -1.07 8.03
C ILE A 108 -1.42 0.43 8.21
N ASN A 109 -0.47 0.99 7.47
CA ASN A 109 -0.27 2.42 7.29
C ASN A 109 -0.33 2.73 5.79
N VAL A 110 -1.14 3.72 5.41
CA VAL A 110 -1.38 4.09 4.00
C VAL A 110 -1.28 5.60 3.86
N GLU A 111 -0.45 6.06 2.92
CA GLU A 111 -0.54 7.42 2.37
C GLU A 111 -1.60 7.44 1.27
N TYR A 112 -2.54 8.39 1.34
CA TYR A 112 -3.56 8.53 0.30
C TYR A 112 -3.25 9.77 -0.53
N HIS A 113 -3.11 9.61 -1.83
CA HIS A 113 -2.89 10.72 -2.75
C HIS A 113 -4.19 11.37 -3.22
N SER A 114 -4.10 12.67 -3.50
CA SER A 114 -5.18 13.50 -4.08
C SER A 114 -5.55 13.02 -5.50
N PRO A 115 -6.82 13.19 -5.96
CA PRO A 115 -7.92 13.92 -5.33
C PRO A 115 -8.77 13.08 -4.39
N PHE A 116 -8.77 13.48 -3.12
CA PHE A 116 -9.65 12.97 -2.07
C PHE A 116 -11.13 13.26 -2.32
N GLU A 117 -11.42 14.37 -3.01
CA GLU A 117 -12.77 14.90 -3.25
C GLU A 117 -13.40 14.38 -4.55
N ASN A 118 -12.76 13.43 -5.24
CA ASN A 118 -13.42 12.73 -6.32
C ASN A 118 -14.39 11.67 -5.75
N ASP A 119 -15.34 11.23 -6.56
CA ASP A 119 -16.36 10.25 -6.14
C ASP A 119 -15.74 8.97 -5.56
N ARG A 120 -14.55 8.57 -6.02
CA ARG A 120 -13.88 7.34 -5.56
C ARG A 120 -13.36 7.46 -4.13
N GLY A 121 -12.75 8.58 -3.76
CA GLY A 121 -12.26 8.83 -2.41
C GLY A 121 -13.40 8.89 -1.40
N LEU A 122 -14.46 9.63 -1.73
CA LEU A 122 -15.66 9.75 -0.89
C LEU A 122 -16.38 8.40 -0.72
N GLU A 123 -16.56 7.65 -1.81
CA GLU A 123 -17.15 6.30 -1.74
C GLU A 123 -16.30 5.35 -0.89
N PHE A 124 -14.99 5.34 -1.09
CA PHE A 124 -14.08 4.51 -0.29
C PHE A 124 -14.22 4.82 1.20
N PHE A 125 -14.13 6.09 1.61
CA PHE A 125 -14.23 6.43 3.03
C PHE A 125 -15.61 6.16 3.62
N ALA A 126 -16.67 6.29 2.82
CA ALA A 126 -18.02 5.91 3.24
C ALA A 126 -18.12 4.39 3.50
N ASP A 127 -17.55 3.57 2.62
CA ASP A 127 -17.52 2.11 2.77
C ASP A 127 -16.57 1.67 3.88
N PHE A 128 -15.40 2.30 4.00
CA PHE A 128 -14.45 2.06 5.07
C PHE A 128 -15.09 2.37 6.43
N LYS A 129 -15.80 3.48 6.57
CA LYS A 129 -16.53 3.81 7.82
C LYS A 129 -17.55 2.73 8.20
N LYS A 130 -18.16 2.04 7.23
CA LYS A 130 -19.08 0.91 7.50
C LYS A 130 -18.29 -0.33 7.94
N SER A 131 -17.16 -0.63 7.29
CA SER A 131 -16.33 -1.78 7.64
C SER A 131 -15.72 -1.65 9.04
N LEU A 132 -15.35 -0.44 9.47
CA LEU A 132 -14.89 -0.18 10.84
C LEU A 132 -15.91 -0.54 11.92
N LYS A 133 -17.20 -0.62 11.59
CA LYS A 133 -18.28 -0.99 12.53
C LYS A 133 -18.58 -2.50 12.56
N SER A 134 -18.02 -3.27 11.63
CA SER A 134 -18.48 -4.64 11.36
C SER A 134 -17.38 -5.61 10.92
N GLY A 135 -16.13 -5.16 10.81
CA GLY A 135 -15.05 -5.91 10.16
C GLY A 135 -13.75 -6.05 10.98
N PRO A 136 -12.75 -6.76 10.41
CA PRO A 136 -11.53 -7.20 11.11
C PRO A 136 -10.50 -6.09 11.35
N PHE A 137 -10.67 -4.90 10.75
CA PHE A 137 -9.74 -3.78 10.87
C PHE A 137 -10.30 -2.75 11.85
N PHE A 138 -9.84 -2.78 13.09
CA PHE A 138 -10.18 -1.76 14.10
C PHE A 138 -9.09 -0.68 14.10
N PRO A 139 -9.42 0.63 14.00
CA PRO A 139 -8.39 1.66 14.03
C PRO A 139 -7.82 1.78 15.45
N LEU A 140 -6.51 1.63 15.58
CA LEU A 140 -5.79 2.08 16.76
C LEU A 140 -5.85 3.61 16.78
N ASN A 141 -6.78 4.16 17.56
CA ASN A 141 -7.05 5.57 17.84
C ASN A 141 -8.02 6.31 16.90
N VAL A 142 -9.30 6.26 17.29
CA VAL A 142 -10.44 6.91 16.63
C VAL A 142 -10.43 8.45 16.75
N ASP A 143 -9.68 9.03 17.69
CA ASP A 143 -9.76 10.47 17.95
C ASP A 143 -8.90 11.29 16.98
N ALA A 144 -7.79 10.74 16.47
CA ALA A 144 -7.02 11.33 15.37
C ALA A 144 -7.73 11.16 14.01
N PHE A 145 -8.46 10.06 13.81
CA PHE A 145 -9.20 9.82 12.57
C PHE A 145 -10.40 10.77 12.40
N LYS A 146 -11.02 11.18 13.52
CA LYS A 146 -12.14 12.13 13.52
C LYS A 146 -11.74 13.53 13.06
N SER A 147 -10.58 14.02 13.50
CA SER A 147 -10.11 15.37 13.18
C SER A 147 -9.64 15.51 11.73
N ALA A 148 -9.11 14.45 11.12
CA ALA A 148 -8.62 14.48 9.73
C ALA A 148 -9.74 14.38 8.68
N PHE A 149 -10.86 13.70 8.97
CA PHE A 149 -11.88 13.36 7.96
C PHE A 149 -13.28 13.93 8.20
N PHE A 150 -13.63 14.40 9.40
CA PHE A 150 -15.01 14.82 9.72
C PHE A 150 -15.17 16.27 10.17
N ASN A 151 -14.10 17.08 10.13
CA ASN A 151 -14.13 18.51 10.46
C ASN A 151 -13.82 19.39 9.23
N ARG A 152 -14.50 19.16 8.11
CA ARG A 152 -14.69 20.16 7.06
C ARG A 152 -16.18 20.36 6.82
#